data_AF-A0A352VM84-F1
#
_entry.id   AF-A0A352VM84-F1
#
_cell.length_a   1.000
_cell.length_b   1.000
_cell.length_c   1.000
_cell.angle_alpha   90.00
_cell.angle_beta   90.00
_cell.angle_gamma   90.00
#
_symmetry.space_group_name_H-M   'P 1'
#
loop_
_entity.id
_entity.type
_entity.pdbx_description
1 polymer ?
#
loop_
_entity_poly.entity_id
_entity_poly.type
_entity_poly.pdbx_seq_one_letter_code
_entity_poly.pdbx_strand_id
1 'polypeptide(L)' 'MTDVAIGVVAQVNSDLSLLHRPTIRLISDPQGQPLPRPRTVDLSTADPTTGQVRKIIKTTDPQRYGIRVSDYLLA' A
#
# COMPACT_ATOMS: atom_id res chain seq x y z
N MET A 1 0.34 -14.75 -12.48
CA MET A 1 -0.75 -13.87 -11.99
C MET A 1 -0.08 -12.80 -11.14
N THR A 2 -0.42 -11.53 -11.35
CA THR A 2 0.12 -10.44 -10.52
C THR A 2 -0.75 -10.34 -9.27
N ASP A 3 -0.16 -10.52 -8.09
CA ASP A 3 -0.88 -10.39 -6.82
C ASP A 3 -1.26 -8.92 -6.59
N VAL A 4 -2.57 -8.66 -6.40
CA VAL A 4 -3.12 -7.31 -6.18
C VAL A 4 -3.72 -7.25 -4.79
N ALA A 5 -3.30 -6.27 -4.01
CA ALA A 5 -3.80 -6.02 -2.66
C ALA A 5 -4.13 -4.53 -2.47
N ILE A 6 -4.81 -4.22 -1.36
CA ILE A 6 -5.21 -2.87 -1.00
C ILE A 6 -4.21 -2.29 0.01
N GLY A 7 -3.83 -1.03 -0.22
CA GLY A 7 -3.03 -0.25 0.70
C GLY A 7 -3.51 1.18 0.81
N VAL A 8 -3.25 1.79 1.96
CA VAL A 8 -3.49 3.20 2.25
C VAL A 8 -2.16 3.95 2.13
N VAL A 9 -2.12 5.03 1.35
CA VAL A 9 -0.92 5.86 1.26
C VAL A 9 -0.71 6.59 2.59
N ALA A 10 0.45 6.39 3.22
CA ALA A 10 0.78 6.98 4.52
C ALA A 10 1.79 8.13 4.41
N GLN A 11 2.73 8.05 3.47
CA GLN A 11 3.72 9.09 3.27
C GLN A 11 4.10 9.20 1.79
N VAL A 12 4.19 10.42 1.28
CA VAL A 12 4.79 10.68 -0.03
C VAL A 12 6.28 10.35 -0.02
N ASN A 13 6.85 10.04 -1.19
CA ASN A 13 8.30 9.91 -1.30
C ASN A 13 8.95 11.31 -1.22
N SER A 14 10.03 11.45 -0.46
CA SER A 14 10.78 12.71 -0.35
C SER A 14 11.63 12.99 -1.60
N ASP A 15 12.02 11.94 -2.33
CA ASP A 15 12.65 12.07 -3.64
C ASP A 15 11.55 12.26 -4.71
N LEU A 16 11.54 13.44 -5.33
CA LEU A 16 10.56 13.82 -6.36
C LEU A 16 10.63 12.92 -7.60
N SER A 17 11.79 12.33 -7.90
CA SER A 17 11.92 11.37 -9.01
C SER A 17 11.16 10.05 -8.72
N LEU A 18 10.82 9.81 -7.46
CA LEU A 18 10.11 8.64 -6.96
C LEU A 18 8.71 8.98 -6.42
N LEU A 19 8.10 10.09 -6.85
CA LEU A 19 6.80 10.55 -6.35
C LEU A 19 5.69 9.47 -6.41
N HIS A 20 5.70 8.61 -7.43
CA HIS A 20 4.76 7.49 -7.60
C HIS A 20 5.09 6.24 -6.76
N ARG A 21 6.10 6.33 -5.90
CA ARG A 21 6.62 5.26 -5.03
C ARG A 21 6.48 5.66 -3.54
N PRO A 22 5.26 5.92 -3.05
CA PRO A 22 5.05 6.33 -1.66
C PRO A 22 5.30 5.19 -0.69
N THR A 23 5.34 5.53 0.60
CA THR A 23 5.15 4.54 1.67
C THR A 23 3.66 4.32 1.91
N ILE A 24 3.25 3.06 1.96
CA ILE A 24 1.86 2.66 2.18
C ILE A 24 1.73 1.82 3.46
N ARG A 25 0.52 1.77 3.99
CA ARG A 25 0.05 0.76 4.92
C ARG A 25 -0.70 -0.28 4.10
N LEU A 26 -0.10 -1.44 3.91
CA LEU A 26 -0.74 -2.60 3.29
C LEU A 26 -1.77 -3.16 4.27
N ILE A 27 -3.02 -3.27 3.84
CA ILE A 27 -4.15 -3.61 4.72
C ILE A 27 -4.89 -4.88 4.29
N SER A 28 -4.64 -5.40 3.09
CA SER A 28 -5.19 -6.68 2.64
C SER A 28 -4.13 -7.62 2.08
N ASP A 29 -4.47 -8.89 1.99
CA ASP A 29 -3.76 -9.87 1.19
C ASP A 29 -4.22 -9.82 -0.30
N PRO A 30 -3.60 -10.63 -1.19
CA PRO A 30 -4.00 -10.72 -2.59
C PRO A 30 -5.40 -11.31 -2.84
N GLN A 31 -5.99 -11.98 -1.85
CA GLN A 31 -7.35 -12.52 -1.88
C GLN A 31 -8.38 -11.48 -1.44
N GLY A 32 -7.94 -10.26 -1.09
CA GLY A 32 -8.77 -9.16 -0.63
C GLY A 32 -9.20 -9.27 0.84
N GLN A 33 -8.64 -10.23 1.59
CA GLN A 33 -8.92 -10.35 3.03
C GLN A 33 -8.11 -9.32 3.81
N PRO A 34 -8.69 -8.67 4.83
CA PRO A 34 -7.95 -7.79 5.71
C PRO A 34 -6.78 -8.51 6.40
N LEU A 35 -5.63 -7.86 6.45
CA LEU A 35 -4.50 -8.36 7.22
C LEU A 35 -4.79 -8.22 8.72
N PRO A 36 -4.44 -9.21 9.56
CA PRO A 36 -4.55 -9.09 11.02
C PRO A 36 -3.79 -7.89 11.60
N ARG A 37 -2.70 -7.49 10.93
CA ARG A 37 -1.93 -6.29 11.25
C ARG A 37 -1.49 -5.60 9.96
N PRO A 38 -1.83 -4.32 9.76
CA PRO A 38 -1.33 -3.56 8.61
C PRO A 38 0.20 -3.46 8.63
N ARG A 39 0.82 -3.54 7.46
CA ARG A 39 2.28 -3.49 7.29
C ARG A 39 2.69 -2.18 6.60
N THR A 40 3.74 -1.54 7.10
CA THR A 40 4.37 -0.43 6.37
C THR A 40 5.21 -0.99 5.23
N VAL A 41 5.03 -0.46 4.02
CA VAL A 41 5.75 -0.88 2.82
C VAL A 41 6.19 0.37 2.06
N ASP A 42 7.49 0.51 1.83
CA ASP A 42 8.06 1.52 0.95
C ASP A 42 8.09 1.00 -0.49
N LEU A 43 7.28 1.60 -1.36
CA LEU A 43 7.16 1.19 -2.76
C LEU A 43 8.37 1.59 -3.62
N SER A 44 9.32 2.34 -3.07
CA SER A 44 10.61 2.64 -3.73
C SER A 44 11.61 1.49 -3.64
N THR A 45 11.39 0.59 -2.68
CA THR A 45 12.25 -0.57 -2.43
C THR A 45 11.65 -1.84 -3.03
N ALA A 46 12.52 -2.76 -3.45
CA ALA A 46 12.09 -4.10 -3.81
C ALA A 46 11.67 -4.87 -2.54
N ASP A 47 10.66 -5.71 -2.66
CA ASP A 47 10.30 -6.63 -1.58
C ASP A 47 11.50 -7.54 -1.26
N PRO A 48 11.95 -7.61 0.00
CA PRO A 48 13.18 -8.33 0.35
C PRO A 48 13.06 -9.84 0.15
N THR A 49 11.83 -10.38 0.12
CA THR A 49 11.60 -11.82 -0.06
C THR A 49 11.49 -12.19 -1.54
N THR A 50 10.83 -11.36 -2.35
CA THR A 50 10.54 -11.69 -3.75
C THR A 50 11.39 -10.94 -4.76
N GLY A 51 12.12 -9.90 -4.34
CA GLY A 51 12.86 -8.99 -5.22
C GLY A 51 11.98 -8.11 -6.11
N GLN A 52 10.65 -8.20 -5.99
CA GLN A 52 9.73 -7.46 -6.86
C GLN A 52 9.43 -6.07 -6.31
N VAL A 53 9.34 -5.09 -7.21
CA VAL A 53 8.92 -3.73 -6.84
C VAL A 53 7.43 -3.57 -7.06
N ARG A 54 6.70 -3.29 -5.97
CA ARG A 54 5.26 -3.01 -6.02
C ARG A 54 4.98 -1.66 -6.67
N LYS A 55 3.80 -1.53 -7.27
CA LYS A 55 3.31 -0.30 -7.92
C LYS A 55 1.84 -0.07 -7.62
N ILE A 56 1.42 1.19 -7.57
CA ILE A 56 0.00 1.56 -7.52
C ILE A 56 -0.54 1.45 -8.95
N ILE A 57 -1.47 0.51 -9.17
CA ILE A 57 -2.11 0.32 -10.48
C ILE A 57 -3.40 1.13 -10.64
N LYS A 58 -4.05 1.46 -9.52
CA LYS A 58 -5.33 2.18 -9.48
C LYS A 58 -5.54 2.77 -8.09
N THR A 59 -6.20 3.93 -8.05
CA THR A 59 -6.78 4.50 -6.84
C THR A 59 -8.31 4.39 -6.89
N THR A 60 -8.95 4.37 -5.73
CA THR A 60 -10.41 4.23 -5.65
C THR A 60 -10.94 4.92 -4.39
N ASP A 61 -12.26 5.07 -4.30
CA ASP A 61 -12.93 5.59 -3.12
C ASP A 61 -12.95 4.51 -2.00
N PRO A 62 -12.28 4.74 -0.86
CA PRO A 62 -12.19 3.76 0.22
C PRO A 62 -13.53 3.48 0.90
N GLN A 63 -14.49 4.43 0.85
CA GLN A 63 -15.80 4.23 1.49
C GLN A 63 -16.62 3.13 0.81
N ARG A 64 -16.41 2.90 -0.49
CA ARG A 64 -17.04 1.79 -1.25
C ARG A 64 -16.64 0.41 -0.73
N TYR A 65 -15.55 0.33 0.04
CA TYR A 65 -15.01 -0.89 0.62
C TYR A 65 -15.09 -0.89 2.15
N GLY A 66 -15.80 0.07 2.76
CA GLY A 66 -15.88 0.20 4.22
C GLY A 66 -14.56 0.58 4.88
N ILE A 67 -13.60 1.11 4.13
CA ILE A 67 -12.26 1.47 4.65
C ILE A 67 -12.29 2.91 5.15
N ARG A 68 -11.96 3.10 6.43
CA ARG A 68 -11.67 4.41 7.02
C ARG A 68 -10.18 4.65 6.99
N VAL A 69 -9.74 5.57 6.13
CA VAL A 69 -8.31 5.89 5.93
C VAL A 69 -7.62 6.30 7.23
N SER A 70 -8.31 7.07 8.09
CA SER A 70 -7.82 7.54 9.40
C SER A 70 -7.31 6.42 10.29
N ASP A 71 -7.91 5.24 10.22
CA ASP A 71 -7.60 4.11 11.10
C ASP A 71 -6.20 3.54 10.82
N TYR A 72 -5.59 3.92 9.70
CA TYR A 72 -4.30 3.42 9.24
C TYR A 72 -3.18 4.46 9.28
N LEU A 73 -3.48 5.73 9.56
CA LEU A 73 -2.52 6.84 9.49
C LEU A 73 -1.98 7.30 10.86
N LEU A 74 -2.26 6.54 11.92
CA LEU A 74 -1.78 6.86 13.27
C LEU A 74 -0.25 6.71 13.36
N ALA A 75 0.40 7.79 13.81
CA ALA A 75 1.84 7.92 14.02
C ALA A 75 2.33 7.17 15.28
#